data_AF-A0A8D9BDX2-F1
#
_entry.id   AF-A0A8D9BDX2-F1
#
_cell.length_a   1.000
_cell.length_b   1.000
_cell.length_c   1.000
_cell.angle_alpha   90.00
_cell.angle_beta   90.00
_cell.angle_gamma   90.00
#
_symmetry.space_group_name_H-M   'P 1'
#
loop_
_entity.id
_entity.type
_entity.pdbx_description
1 polymer ?
#
loop_
_entity_poly.entity_id
_entity_poly.type
_entity_poly.pdbx_seq_one_letter_code
_entity_poly.pdbx_strand_id
1 'polypeptide(L)'
;MFLFYVGGYMLTSYLLFKYPTLLHKRKDIKFTCKNIAHRGGAGEGYENTIGAFKSALQNGSDMLELDVHRTKDDVVVVAHDLDLDLTRTTGLNQTINQLAFRELPPLNTNMTLDFEYKVKIRIQSKDHFD
;
A
#
# COMPACT_ATOMS: atom_id res chain seq x y z
N MET A 1 -18.20 41.85 30.05
CA MET A 1 -18.20 41.27 28.69
C MET A 1 -17.12 40.18 28.54
N PHE A 2 -15.84 40.46 28.85
CA PHE A 2 -14.73 39.48 28.80
C PHE A 2 -14.95 38.21 29.66
N LEU A 3 -15.39 38.36 30.91
CA LEU A 3 -15.65 37.22 31.80
C LEU A 3 -16.70 36.24 31.25
N PHE A 4 -17.70 36.76 30.53
CA PHE A 4 -18.75 35.93 29.93
C PHE A 4 -18.21 35.09 28.76
N TYR A 5 -17.29 35.61 27.96
CA TYR A 5 -16.65 34.84 26.89
C TYR A 5 -15.73 33.75 27.44
N VAL A 6 -14.94 34.06 28.47
CA VAL A 6 -14.06 33.06 29.12
C VAL A 6 -14.90 31.99 29.81
N GLY A 7 -15.94 32.38 30.54
CA GLY A 7 -16.87 31.44 31.18
C GLY A 7 -17.61 30.57 30.17
N GLY A 8 -18.08 31.17 29.07
CA GLY A 8 -18.71 30.46 27.97
C GLY A 8 -17.77 29.43 27.34
N TYR A 9 -16.54 29.82 27.01
CA TYR A 9 -15.52 28.93 26.46
C TYR A 9 -15.18 27.77 27.38
N MET A 10 -15.01 28.03 28.69
CA MET A 10 -14.71 26.99 29.68
C MET A 10 -15.87 26.00 29.81
N LEU A 11 -17.11 26.50 29.84
CA LEU A 11 -18.30 25.67 29.91
C LEU A 11 -18.49 24.82 28.66
N THR A 12 -18.37 25.41 27.47
CA THR A 12 -18.48 24.66 26.21
C THR A 12 -17.36 23.64 26.07
N SER A 13 -16.13 23.99 26.47
CA SER A 13 -15.00 23.06 26.45
C SER A 13 -15.22 21.89 27.41
N TYR A 14 -15.72 22.14 28.63
CA TYR A 14 -16.08 21.10 29.59
C TYR A 14 -17.19 20.18 29.06
N LEU A 15 -18.23 20.75 28.45
CA LEU A 15 -19.32 19.98 27.86
C LEU A 15 -18.86 19.12 26.68
N LEU A 16 -18.04 19.66 25.78
CA LEU A 16 -17.50 18.91 24.65
C LEU A 16 -16.49 17.83 25.08
N PHE A 17 -15.72 18.08 26.14
CA PHE A 17 -14.82 17.08 26.72
C PHE A 17 -15.59 15.93 27.38
N LYS A 18 -16.67 16.24 28.12
CA LYS A 18 -17.52 15.24 28.79
C LYS A 18 -18.42 14.48 27.82
N TYR A 19 -18.84 15.12 26.74
CA TYR A 19 -19.73 14.56 25.72
C TYR A 19 -19.12 14.70 24.30
N PRO A 20 -18.02 13.99 24.02
CA PRO A 20 -17.31 14.10 22.74
C PRO A 20 -18.16 13.65 21.54
N THR A 21 -19.20 12.86 21.79
CA THR A 21 -20.16 12.41 20.79
C THR A 21 -21.08 13.51 20.24
N LEU A 22 -21.11 14.70 20.86
CA LEU A 22 -21.84 15.87 20.35
C LEU A 22 -21.22 16.42 19.06
N LEU A 23 -19.88 16.41 18.98
CA LEU A 23 -19.14 16.82 17.78
C LEU A 23 -18.82 15.63 16.87
N HIS A 24 -18.40 14.51 17.47
CA HIS A 24 -17.93 13.35 16.72
C HIS A 24 -18.88 12.19 16.89
N LYS A 25 -19.81 12.02 15.94
CA LYS A 25 -20.53 10.74 15.82
C LYS A 25 -19.52 9.63 15.62
N ARG A 26 -19.69 8.51 16.33
CA ARG A 26 -18.86 7.33 16.07
C ARG A 26 -19.04 6.92 14.61
N LYS A 27 -17.91 6.69 13.93
CA LYS A 27 -17.91 6.19 12.56
C LYS A 27 -18.52 4.79 12.56
N ASP A 28 -19.56 4.60 11.75
CA ASP A 28 -20.13 3.28 11.49
C ASP A 28 -19.22 2.54 10.52
N ILE A 29 -18.49 1.55 11.02
CA ILE A 29 -17.49 0.79 10.26
C ILE A 29 -18.16 -0.50 9.79
N LYS A 30 -18.63 -0.52 8.53
CA LYS A 30 -19.29 -1.69 7.91
C LYS A 30 -18.36 -2.89 7.71
N PHE A 31 -17.06 -2.65 7.63
CA PHE A 31 -16.05 -3.67 7.39
C PHE A 31 -14.85 -3.45 8.32
N THR A 32 -14.53 -4.46 9.12
CA THR A 32 -13.35 -4.44 9.99
C THR A 32 -12.32 -5.38 9.39
N CYS A 33 -11.26 -4.80 8.82
CA CYS A 33 -10.12 -5.55 8.33
C CYS A 33 -9.25 -5.99 9.52
N LYS A 34 -8.96 -7.27 9.65
CA LYS A 34 -8.03 -7.78 10.68
C LYS A 34 -6.67 -8.13 10.10
N ASN A 35 -6.63 -8.57 8.85
CA ASN A 35 -5.42 -8.97 8.15
C ASN A 35 -5.31 -8.32 6.75
N ILE A 36 -4.24 -7.55 6.53
CA ILE A 36 -3.93 -6.90 5.26
C ILE A 36 -2.66 -7.53 4.70
N ALA A 37 -2.73 -8.10 3.49
CA ALA A 37 -1.57 -8.62 2.79
C ALA A 37 -0.77 -7.48 2.14
N HIS A 38 0.27 -7.02 2.83
CA HIS A 38 1.19 -5.98 2.35
C HIS A 38 1.86 -6.41 1.03
N ARG A 39 1.71 -5.60 -0.02
CA ARG A 39 2.12 -5.83 -1.41
C ARG A 39 1.70 -7.19 -1.95
N GLY A 40 0.53 -7.65 -1.53
CA GLY A 40 -0.02 -8.95 -1.87
C GLY A 40 0.58 -10.14 -1.12
N GLY A 41 1.25 -9.93 0.01
CA GLY A 41 1.93 -11.00 0.75
C GLY A 41 3.42 -11.04 0.46
N ALA A 42 4.05 -9.85 0.38
CA ALA A 42 5.49 -9.75 0.25
C ALA A 42 6.17 -10.52 1.40
N GLY A 43 7.11 -11.40 1.02
CA GLY A 43 7.71 -12.41 1.90
C GLY A 43 7.30 -13.85 1.58
N GLU A 44 6.09 -14.07 1.04
CA GLU A 44 5.60 -15.39 0.60
C GLU A 44 5.81 -15.61 -0.91
N GLY A 45 5.95 -14.53 -1.67
CA GLY A 45 6.20 -14.53 -3.11
C GLY A 45 6.72 -13.19 -3.60
N TYR A 46 6.80 -13.02 -4.93
CA TYR A 46 7.16 -11.72 -5.52
C TYR A 46 6.06 -10.70 -5.26
N GLU A 47 6.42 -9.62 -4.58
CA GLU A 47 5.54 -8.51 -4.25
C GLU A 47 4.81 -7.94 -5.48
N ASN A 48 3.61 -7.41 -5.29
CA ASN A 48 2.85 -6.73 -6.32
C ASN A 48 2.59 -7.58 -7.59
N THR A 49 2.64 -8.91 -7.48
CA THR A 49 2.31 -9.86 -8.56
C THR A 49 0.96 -10.54 -8.34
N ILE A 50 0.34 -10.98 -9.44
CA ILE A 50 -0.89 -11.78 -9.41
C ILE A 50 -0.69 -13.07 -8.58
N GLY A 51 0.49 -13.69 -8.66
CA GLY A 51 0.80 -14.89 -7.88
C GLY A 51 0.75 -14.65 -6.37
N ALA A 52 1.34 -13.55 -5.91
CA ALA A 52 1.28 -13.15 -4.50
C ALA A 52 -0.17 -12.88 -4.06
N PHE A 53 -0.92 -12.10 -4.84
CA PHE A 53 -2.34 -11.83 -4.55
C PHE A 53 -3.19 -13.10 -4.46
N LYS A 54 -2.99 -14.06 -5.37
CA LYS A 54 -3.68 -15.37 -5.31
C LYS A 54 -3.32 -16.14 -4.04
N SER A 55 -2.05 -16.16 -3.65
CA SER A 55 -1.58 -16.79 -2.41
C SER A 55 -2.22 -16.14 -1.17
N ALA A 56 -2.20 -14.81 -1.08
CA ALA A 56 -2.80 -14.07 0.02
C ALA A 56 -4.31 -14.34 0.15
N LEU A 57 -5.04 -14.40 -0.97
CA LEU A 57 -6.45 -14.77 -0.97
C LEU A 57 -6.67 -16.21 -0.48
N GLN A 58 -5.84 -17.16 -0.90
CA GLN A 58 -5.92 -18.56 -0.44
C GLN A 58 -5.59 -18.69 1.05
N ASN A 59 -4.71 -17.84 1.56
CA ASN A 59 -4.33 -17.78 2.98
C ASN A 59 -5.35 -17.01 3.86
N GLY A 60 -6.43 -16.50 3.26
CA GLY A 60 -7.54 -15.88 3.99
C GLY A 60 -7.27 -14.43 4.42
N SER A 61 -6.47 -13.68 3.68
CA SER A 61 -6.33 -12.23 3.90
C SER A 61 -7.65 -11.50 3.70
N ASP A 62 -7.99 -10.56 4.60
CA ASP A 62 -9.22 -9.76 4.52
C ASP A 62 -9.11 -8.66 3.46
N MET A 63 -7.89 -8.17 3.22
CA MET A 63 -7.59 -7.10 2.28
C MET A 63 -6.22 -7.32 1.63
N LEU A 64 -6.10 -6.90 0.37
CA LEU A 64 -4.85 -6.85 -0.37
C LEU A 64 -4.38 -5.41 -0.44
N GLU A 65 -3.11 -5.17 -0.13
CA GLU A 65 -2.46 -3.88 -0.30
C GLU A 65 -1.50 -3.96 -1.50
N LEU A 66 -1.38 -2.86 -2.23
CA LEU A 66 -0.56 -2.75 -3.43
C LEU A 66 -0.13 -1.30 -3.62
N ASP A 67 1.09 -1.13 -4.12
CA ASP A 67 1.69 0.16 -4.37
C ASP A 67 1.49 0.57 -5.83
N VAL A 68 1.11 1.82 -6.06
CA VAL A 68 0.89 2.35 -7.41
C VAL A 68 1.76 3.55 -7.72
N HIS A 69 2.21 3.60 -8.96
CA HIS A 69 2.90 4.74 -9.55
C HIS A 69 2.29 5.11 -10.89
N ARG A 70 2.64 6.31 -11.36
CA ARG A 70 2.16 6.84 -12.63
C ARG A 70 3.33 7.02 -13.59
N THR A 71 3.17 6.55 -14.81
CA THR A 71 4.12 6.70 -15.92
C THR A 71 4.10 8.12 -16.48
N LYS A 72 5.02 8.40 -17.42
CA LYS A 72 5.10 9.68 -18.14
C LYS A 72 3.85 9.98 -18.99
N ASP A 73 3.21 8.93 -19.51
CA ASP A 73 2.00 8.98 -20.32
C ASP A 73 0.71 8.77 -19.49
N ASP A 74 0.77 9.07 -18.18
CA ASP A 74 -0.36 9.05 -17.24
C ASP A 74 -1.01 7.67 -17.02
N VAL A 75 -0.31 6.58 -17.34
CA VAL A 75 -0.77 5.21 -17.07
C VAL A 75 -0.40 4.82 -15.64
N VAL A 76 -1.35 4.22 -14.91
CA VAL A 76 -1.12 3.73 -13.55
C VAL A 76 -0.55 2.31 -13.61
N VAL A 77 0.55 2.09 -12.91
CA VAL A 77 1.25 0.80 -12.82
C VAL A 77 1.48 0.42 -11.37
N VAL A 78 1.59 -0.88 -11.09
CA VAL A 78 1.81 -1.41 -9.75
C VAL A 78 3.31 -1.62 -9.54
N ALA A 79 3.90 -0.90 -8.59
CA ALA A 79 5.31 -0.98 -8.24
C ALA A 79 5.54 -0.26 -6.89
N HIS A 80 6.47 -0.76 -6.09
CA HIS A 80 6.74 -0.21 -4.75
C HIS A 80 7.95 0.73 -4.67
N ASP A 81 9.00 0.48 -5.46
CA ASP A 81 10.32 1.09 -5.21
C ASP A 81 10.24 2.63 -5.14
N LEU A 82 10.65 3.19 -4.00
CA LEU A 82 10.46 4.61 -3.63
C LEU A 82 11.17 5.60 -4.56
N ASP A 83 12.35 5.24 -5.07
CA ASP A 83 13.09 6.04 -6.05
C ASP A 83 12.65 5.76 -7.50
N LEU A 84 11.60 4.94 -7.65
CA LEU A 84 11.17 4.32 -8.90
C LEU A 84 12.33 3.60 -9.61
N ASP A 85 13.39 3.29 -8.86
CA ASP A 85 14.58 2.62 -9.35
C ASP A 85 14.21 1.18 -9.65
N LEU A 86 13.93 0.93 -10.92
CA LEU A 86 13.60 -0.38 -11.42
C LEU A 86 14.81 -1.33 -11.38
N THR A 87 15.99 -0.94 -10.88
CA THR A 87 17.17 -1.81 -10.82
C THR A 87 16.91 -3.09 -10.03
N ARG A 88 16.14 -3.03 -8.94
CA ARG A 88 15.80 -4.23 -8.15
C ARG A 88 14.82 -5.14 -8.90
N THR A 89 13.81 -4.51 -9.49
CA THR A 89 12.63 -5.20 -10.00
C THR A 89 12.76 -5.62 -11.47
N THR A 90 13.51 -4.86 -12.28
CA THR A 90 13.70 -5.07 -13.72
C THR A 90 15.17 -4.96 -14.18
N GLY A 91 16.07 -4.48 -13.31
CA GLY A 91 17.49 -4.25 -13.66
C GLY A 91 17.77 -2.93 -14.39
N LEU A 92 16.76 -2.06 -14.54
CA LEU A 92 16.88 -0.78 -15.24
C LEU A 92 17.03 0.38 -14.25
N ASN A 93 18.11 1.15 -14.36
CA ASN A 93 18.30 2.36 -13.56
C ASN A 93 17.56 3.54 -14.19
N GLN A 94 16.23 3.46 -14.20
CA GLN A 94 15.33 4.53 -14.65
C GLN A 94 14.09 4.58 -13.79
N THR A 95 13.55 5.78 -13.68
CA THR A 95 12.40 6.14 -12.86
C THR A 95 11.10 5.94 -13.66
N ILE A 96 10.10 5.23 -13.12
CA ILE A 96 8.80 4.95 -13.78
C ILE A 96 8.13 6.23 -14.33
N ASN A 97 8.20 7.35 -13.60
CA ASN A 97 7.57 8.60 -14.01
C ASN A 97 8.23 9.27 -15.24
N GLN A 98 9.38 8.77 -15.68
CA GLN A 98 10.10 9.22 -16.88
C GLN A 98 9.84 8.34 -18.10
N LEU A 99 9.29 7.15 -17.92
CA LEU A 99 9.04 6.17 -18.97
C LEU A 99 7.57 6.19 -19.38
N ALA A 100 7.31 6.03 -20.69
CA ALA A 100 5.97 5.68 -21.16
C ALA A 100 5.68 4.19 -20.85
N PHE A 101 4.42 3.81 -20.73
CA PHE A 101 4.04 2.44 -20.38
C PHE A 101 4.67 1.37 -21.30
N ARG A 102 4.79 1.66 -22.60
CA ARG A 102 5.39 0.74 -23.59
C ARG A 102 6.90 0.56 -23.45
N GLU A 103 7.56 1.48 -22.75
CA GLU A 103 9.00 1.48 -22.53
C GLU A 103 9.37 0.75 -21.23
N LEU A 104 8.37 0.35 -20.43
CA LEU A 104 8.59 -0.37 -19.19
C LEU A 104 9.15 -1.78 -19.49
N PRO A 105 10.30 -2.14 -18.88
CA PRO A 105 10.88 -3.46 -19.05
C PRO A 105 10.07 -4.54 -18.32
N PRO A 106 10.20 -5.81 -18.72
CA PRO A 106 9.63 -6.93 -17.96
C PRO A 106 10.29 -7.08 -16.59
N LEU A 107 9.55 -7.72 -15.66
CA LEU A 107 10.08 -8.08 -14.35
C LEU A 107 11.29 -9.02 -14.46
N ASN A 108 12.27 -8.84 -13.59
CA ASN A 108 13.43 -9.69 -13.50
C ASN A 108 13.05 -11.05 -12.92
N THR A 109 13.58 -12.13 -13.49
CA THR A 109 13.32 -13.49 -13.03
C THR A 109 14.02 -13.84 -11.72
N ASN A 110 15.01 -13.03 -11.30
CA ASN A 110 15.80 -13.26 -10.09
C ASN A 110 15.74 -12.03 -9.17
N MET A 111 14.65 -11.85 -8.44
CA MET A 111 14.50 -10.78 -7.45
C MET A 111 14.78 -11.28 -6.03
N THR A 112 15.38 -10.43 -5.21
CA THR A 112 15.56 -10.68 -3.78
C THR A 112 14.35 -10.11 -3.03
N LEU A 113 13.79 -10.86 -2.09
CA LEU A 113 12.70 -10.38 -1.25
C LEU A 113 13.27 -9.37 -0.25
N ASP A 114 12.62 -8.21 -0.16
CA ASP A 114 13.03 -7.09 0.70
C ASP A 114 12.58 -7.27 2.17
N PHE A 115 11.81 -8.30 2.46
CA PHE A 115 11.51 -8.67 3.84
C PHE A 115 12.79 -9.13 4.53
N GLU A 116 12.97 -8.69 5.78
CA GLU A 116 14.14 -8.87 6.64
C GLU A 116 14.36 -10.36 7.02
N TYR A 117 14.62 -11.18 6.01
CA TYR A 117 15.22 -12.49 6.08
C TYR A 117 15.96 -12.62 4.76
N LYS A 118 17.31 -12.54 4.79
CA LYS A 118 18.19 -12.67 3.62
C LYS A 118 18.06 -14.06 2.98
N VAL A 119 16.95 -14.32 2.30
CA VAL A 119 16.66 -15.57 1.59
C VAL A 119 16.60 -15.23 0.10
N LYS A 120 17.55 -15.75 -0.66
CA LYS A 120 17.50 -15.71 -2.12
C LYS A 120 16.59 -16.84 -2.60
N ILE A 121 15.36 -16.51 -2.97
CA ILE A 121 14.45 -17.49 -3.58
C ILE A 121 14.61 -17.42 -5.09
N ARG A 122 14.84 -18.57 -5.73
CA ARG A 122 14.85 -18.72 -7.19
C ARG A 122 13.51 -19.29 -7.62
N ILE A 123 12.65 -18.47 -8.21
CA ILE A 123 11.37 -18.94 -8.74
C ILE A 123 11.55 -19.19 -10.24
N GLN A 124 11.23 -20.41 -10.69
CA GLN A 124 11.05 -20.67 -12.12
C GLN A 124 9.72 -20.03 -12.53
N SER A 125 9.76 -19.05 -13.43
CA SER A 125 8.55 -18.49 -14.05
C SER A 125 7.79 -19.61 -14.77
N LYS A 126 6.81 -20.20 -14.09
CA LYS A 126 5.94 -21.23 -14.68
C LYS A 126 4.60 -20.68 -15.14
N ASP A 127 4.37 -19.39 -14.96
CA ASP A 127 3.12 -18.75 -15.33
C ASP A 127 3.34 -17.95 -16.62
N HIS A 128 2.93 -18.58 -17.72
CA HIS A 128 2.62 -17.90 -18.98
C HIS A 128 1.55 -16.83 -18.66
N PHE A 129 1.88 -15.57 -18.95
CA PHE A 129 0.90 -14.50 -18.98
C PHE A 129 0.14 -14.63 -20.31
N ASP A 130 -1.04 -15.24 -20.25
CA ASP A 130 -2.12 -15.05 -21.23
C ASP A 130 -3.09 -13.97 -20.73
#